data_AF-A0A166UW13-F1
#
_entry.id   AF-A0A166UW13-F1
#
_cell.length_a   1.000
_cell.length_b   1.000
_cell.length_c   1.000
_cell.angle_alpha   90.00
_cell.angle_beta   90.00
_cell.angle_gamma   90.00
#
_symmetry.space_group_name_H-M   'P 1'
#
loop_
_entity.id
_entity.type
_entity.pdbx_description
1 polymer ?
#
loop_
_entity_poly.entity_id
_entity_poly.type
_entity_poly.pdbx_seq_one_letter_code
_entity_poly.pdbx_strand_id
1 'polypeptide(L)'
;MSAMTILPIKSRASPPPVYSVQPHAQHAAFDDDEAQSPIHLRINTSVRVNSNNNVVCMRDTPAEHANAIARAVVRALQENSSGQCGIPMIDEDGRPRPVKIEVDAGMDVLGADNVVGNESFVRHVFTSNLRRKRRDEEEDEDEDEAAEACASKRRKSD
;
A
#
# COMPACT_ATOMS: atom_id res chain seq x y z
N MET A 1 25.60 -65.97 45.61
CA MET A 1 26.48 -65.65 44.47
C MET A 1 25.71 -65.95 43.19
N SER A 2 25.34 -64.92 42.43
CA SER A 2 25.43 -64.84 40.95
C SER A 2 24.47 -63.73 40.48
N ALA A 3 25.02 -62.59 40.10
CA ALA A 3 24.28 -61.50 39.50
C ALA A 3 24.05 -61.82 38.01
N MET A 4 22.80 -61.85 37.57
CA MET A 4 22.44 -62.13 36.19
C MET A 4 22.24 -60.80 35.45
N THR A 5 23.27 -60.39 34.70
CA THR A 5 23.29 -59.16 33.90
C THR A 5 22.40 -59.31 32.66
N ILE A 6 21.40 -58.44 32.51
CA ILE A 6 20.59 -58.32 31.29
C ILE A 6 21.19 -57.18 30.45
N LEU A 7 21.69 -57.49 29.25
CA LEU A 7 22.14 -56.50 28.27
C LEU A 7 20.96 -56.11 27.34
N PRO A 8 20.75 -54.81 27.04
CA PRO A 8 19.71 -54.42 26.10
C PRO A 8 20.10 -54.73 24.64
N ILE A 9 19.13 -55.27 23.90
CA ILE A 9 19.24 -55.55 22.46
C ILE A 9 19.27 -54.22 21.71
N LYS A 10 20.38 -53.95 21.03
CA LYS A 10 20.61 -52.75 20.23
C LYS A 10 19.67 -52.80 19.01
N SER A 11 18.68 -51.89 18.95
CA SER A 11 17.80 -51.77 17.79
C SER A 11 18.63 -51.33 16.56
N ARG A 12 18.53 -52.11 15.49
CA ARG A 12 19.21 -51.85 14.24
C ARG A 12 18.35 -50.84 13.46
N ALA A 13 18.76 -49.58 13.47
CA ALA A 13 18.12 -48.54 12.66
C ALA A 13 18.19 -48.91 11.17
N SER A 14 17.05 -48.86 10.46
CA SER A 14 17.02 -48.99 9.01
C SER A 14 17.67 -47.76 8.37
N PRO A 15 18.48 -47.91 7.30
CA PRO A 15 19.01 -46.76 6.58
C PRO A 15 17.87 -45.95 5.95
N PRO A 16 17.99 -44.61 5.85
CA PRO A 16 17.00 -43.78 5.17
C PRO A 16 16.95 -44.10 3.67
N PRO A 17 15.79 -43.93 3.01
CA PRO A 17 15.70 -44.12 1.56
C PRO A 17 16.61 -43.12 0.85
N VAL A 18 17.49 -43.64 -0.01
CA VAL A 18 18.33 -42.84 -0.89
C VAL A 18 17.44 -42.28 -2.01
N TYR A 19 17.07 -41.01 -1.92
CA TYR A 19 16.45 -40.30 -3.04
C TYR A 19 17.53 -40.05 -4.10
N SER A 20 17.46 -40.77 -5.21
CA SER A 20 18.24 -40.45 -6.40
C SER A 20 17.68 -39.16 -7.00
N VAL A 21 18.40 -38.06 -6.85
CA VAL A 21 18.09 -36.81 -7.54
C VAL A 21 18.47 -36.99 -9.01
N GLN A 22 17.49 -37.21 -9.88
CA GLN A 22 17.68 -37.09 -11.33
C GLN A 22 17.73 -35.60 -11.71
N PRO A 23 18.78 -35.10 -12.38
CA PRO A 23 18.81 -33.73 -12.88
C PRO A 23 18.55 -33.74 -14.40
N HIS A 24 17.29 -33.69 -14.83
CA HIS A 24 16.98 -33.19 -16.18
C HIS A 24 15.49 -32.87 -16.38
N ALA A 25 15.15 -31.60 -16.30
CA ALA A 25 14.34 -30.94 -17.31
C ALA A 25 14.65 -29.45 -17.23
N GLN A 26 15.15 -28.93 -18.34
CA GLN A 26 15.58 -27.57 -18.52
C GLN A 26 14.35 -26.66 -18.47
N HIS A 27 14.56 -25.43 -17.98
CA HIS A 27 13.63 -24.31 -18.13
C HIS A 27 13.18 -24.20 -19.60
N ALA A 28 11.97 -24.65 -19.91
CA ALA A 28 11.25 -24.16 -21.07
C ALA A 28 10.57 -22.85 -20.64
N ALA A 29 11.17 -21.73 -21.02
CA ALA A 29 10.45 -20.46 -21.08
C ALA A 29 9.36 -20.63 -22.13
N PHE A 30 8.14 -20.96 -21.71
CA PHE A 30 6.96 -20.84 -22.53
C PHE A 30 6.60 -19.36 -22.60
N ASP A 31 7.27 -18.65 -23.51
CA ASP A 31 6.92 -17.33 -24.00
C ASP A 31 5.73 -17.46 -24.98
N ASP A 32 4.62 -17.99 -24.46
CA ASP A 32 3.34 -18.12 -25.16
C ASP A 32 2.23 -17.62 -24.25
N ASP A 33 2.42 -16.38 -23.75
CA ASP A 33 1.41 -15.65 -22.97
C ASP A 33 0.14 -15.38 -23.80
N GLU A 34 0.21 -15.50 -25.13
CA GLU A 34 -0.88 -15.21 -26.05
C GLU A 34 -1.85 -16.39 -26.27
N ALA A 35 -1.41 -17.63 -26.02
CA ALA A 35 -2.27 -18.81 -26.08
C ALA A 35 -2.83 -19.25 -24.71
N GLN A 36 -2.36 -18.68 -23.61
CA GLN A 36 -2.91 -18.95 -22.29
C GLN A 36 -4.18 -18.11 -22.08
N SER A 37 -5.18 -18.66 -21.39
CA SER A 37 -6.40 -17.92 -21.01
C SER A 37 -6.26 -17.37 -19.59
N PRO A 38 -5.59 -16.23 -19.35
CA PRO A 38 -5.37 -15.72 -18.00
C PRO A 38 -6.67 -15.35 -17.31
N ILE A 39 -6.64 -15.38 -15.99
CA ILE A 39 -7.56 -14.63 -15.15
C ILE A 39 -6.94 -13.24 -14.97
N HIS A 40 -7.54 -12.24 -15.61
CA HIS A 40 -7.04 -10.87 -15.56
C HIS A 40 -7.76 -10.05 -14.49
N LEU A 41 -7.00 -9.47 -13.57
CA LEU A 41 -7.48 -8.59 -12.53
C LEU A 41 -6.81 -7.22 -12.67
N ARG A 42 -7.61 -6.18 -12.85
CA ARG A 42 -7.12 -4.79 -12.85
C ARG A 42 -7.64 -4.05 -11.62
N ILE A 43 -6.73 -3.50 -10.84
CA ILE A 43 -7.02 -2.73 -9.63
C ILE A 43 -6.58 -1.29 -9.89
N ASN A 44 -7.52 -0.35 -9.87
CA ASN A 44 -7.20 1.07 -9.93
C ASN A 44 -7.64 1.74 -8.63
N THR A 45 -6.68 2.22 -7.85
CA THR A 45 -6.88 2.99 -6.63
C THR A 45 -6.25 4.38 -6.75
N SER A 46 -5.88 4.79 -7.96
CA SER A 46 -5.17 6.05 -8.20
C SER A 46 -5.97 7.25 -7.70
N VAL A 47 -5.24 8.23 -7.17
CA VAL A 47 -5.81 9.48 -6.66
C VAL A 47 -5.19 10.64 -7.40
N ARG A 48 -6.04 11.51 -7.96
CA ARG A 48 -5.61 12.73 -8.63
C ARG A 48 -6.22 13.96 -7.97
N VAL A 49 -5.35 14.82 -7.44
CA VAL A 49 -5.71 16.11 -6.84
C VAL A 49 -5.30 17.21 -7.81
N ASN A 50 -6.26 18.03 -8.23
CA ASN A 50 -6.03 19.16 -9.13
C ASN A 50 -6.36 20.47 -8.42
N SER A 51 -5.83 21.58 -8.95
CA SER A 51 -6.02 22.95 -8.44
C SER A 51 -5.24 23.20 -7.14
N ASN A 52 -5.51 24.35 -6.50
CA ASN A 52 -4.73 24.83 -5.37
C ASN A 52 -5.50 24.66 -4.06
N ASN A 53 -4.77 24.67 -2.94
CA ASN A 53 -5.31 24.73 -1.58
C ASN A 53 -6.23 23.55 -1.20
N ASN A 54 -6.02 22.38 -1.80
CA ASN A 54 -6.74 21.18 -1.42
C ASN A 54 -6.21 20.61 -0.11
N VAL A 55 -7.09 20.06 0.71
CA VAL A 55 -6.73 19.31 1.93
C VAL A 55 -7.32 17.92 1.82
N VAL A 56 -6.44 16.92 1.68
CA VAL A 56 -6.82 15.51 1.54
C VAL A 56 -6.29 14.75 2.74
N CYS A 57 -7.23 14.26 3.56
CA CYS A 57 -6.93 13.38 4.68
C CYS A 57 -7.17 11.93 4.27
N MET A 58 -6.12 11.12 4.25
CA MET A 58 -6.18 9.72 3.91
C MET A 58 -5.72 8.85 5.08
N ARG A 59 -6.49 7.80 5.36
CA ARG A 59 -6.12 6.82 6.38
C ARG A 59 -4.97 5.93 5.90
N ASP A 60 -5.11 5.43 4.68
CA ASP A 60 -4.17 4.54 4.01
C ASP A 60 -3.86 5.10 2.60
N THR A 61 -2.75 4.67 2.02
CA THR A 61 -2.31 5.04 0.67
C THR A 61 -3.06 4.24 -0.41
N PRO A 62 -3.13 4.75 -1.66
CA PRO A 62 -3.67 4.00 -2.80
C PRO A 62 -3.05 2.60 -2.95
N ALA A 63 -1.75 2.49 -2.67
CA ALA A 63 -1.00 1.24 -2.74
C ALA A 63 -1.44 0.25 -1.65
N GLU A 64 -1.68 0.72 -0.43
CA GLU A 64 -2.18 -0.12 0.67
C GLU A 64 -3.58 -0.64 0.36
N HIS A 65 -4.46 0.20 -0.17
CA HIS A 65 -5.78 -0.24 -0.64
C HIS A 65 -5.68 -1.27 -1.77
N ALA A 66 -4.83 -1.03 -2.77
CA ALA A 66 -4.64 -1.98 -3.86
C ALA A 66 -4.12 -3.34 -3.37
N ASN A 67 -3.17 -3.34 -2.43
CA ASN A 67 -2.65 -4.56 -1.82
C ASN A 67 -3.72 -5.32 -1.02
N ALA A 68 -4.55 -4.61 -0.27
CA ALA A 68 -5.65 -5.21 0.48
C ALA A 68 -6.65 -5.89 -0.47
N ILE A 69 -7.02 -5.22 -1.56
CA ILE A 69 -7.91 -5.76 -2.60
C ILE A 69 -7.28 -6.98 -3.26
N ALA A 70 -6.02 -6.89 -3.71
CA ALA A 70 -5.32 -7.99 -4.37
C ALA A 70 -5.27 -9.24 -3.48
N ARG A 71 -4.94 -9.08 -2.19
CA ARG A 71 -4.92 -10.19 -1.22
C ARG A 71 -6.30 -10.81 -1.01
N ALA A 72 -7.34 -9.99 -0.90
CA ALA A 72 -8.71 -10.48 -0.73
C ALA A 72 -9.15 -11.29 -1.95
N VAL A 73 -8.83 -10.82 -3.16
CA VAL A 73 -9.18 -11.51 -4.41
C VAL A 73 -8.41 -12.82 -4.56
N VAL A 74 -7.10 -12.82 -4.30
CA VAL A 74 -6.30 -14.06 -4.33
C VAL A 74 -6.82 -15.09 -3.34
N ARG A 75 -7.19 -14.66 -2.13
CA ARG A 75 -7.81 -15.55 -1.14
C ARG A 75 -9.14 -16.10 -1.64
N ALA A 76 -10.01 -15.23 -2.17
CA ALA A 76 -11.30 -15.66 -2.71
C ALA A 76 -11.14 -16.65 -3.87
N LEU A 77 -10.16 -16.43 -4.76
CA LEU A 77 -9.79 -17.39 -5.80
C LEU A 77 -9.43 -18.73 -5.18
N GLN A 78 -8.46 -18.78 -4.28
CA GLN A 78 -8.01 -20.03 -3.65
C GLN A 78 -9.15 -20.80 -2.96
N GLU A 79 -9.99 -20.09 -2.19
CA GLU A 79 -11.08 -20.69 -1.42
C GLU A 79 -12.22 -21.21 -2.31
N ASN A 80 -12.43 -20.60 -3.48
CA ASN A 80 -13.54 -20.94 -4.38
C ASN A 80 -13.09 -21.64 -5.66
N SER A 81 -11.83 -22.10 -5.76
CA SER A 81 -11.28 -22.75 -6.97
C SER A 81 -11.70 -24.22 -7.14
N SER A 82 -12.27 -24.89 -6.12
CA SER A 82 -12.44 -26.35 -6.14
C SER A 82 -13.72 -26.83 -5.43
N GLY A 83 -14.56 -27.59 -6.13
CA GLY A 83 -15.57 -28.48 -5.52
C GLY A 83 -16.96 -27.91 -5.19
N GLN A 84 -17.22 -26.61 -5.39
CA GLN A 84 -18.51 -25.96 -5.05
C GLN A 84 -19.01 -25.02 -6.18
N CYS A 85 -18.86 -25.44 -7.45
CA CYS A 85 -19.17 -24.63 -8.65
C CYS A 85 -18.27 -23.39 -8.83
N GLY A 86 -16.96 -23.60 -8.62
CA GLY A 86 -15.93 -22.58 -8.46
C GLY A 86 -15.46 -21.82 -9.72
N ILE A 87 -14.43 -20.99 -9.54
CA ILE A 87 -13.72 -20.30 -10.63
C ILE A 87 -12.90 -21.35 -11.41
N PRO A 88 -13.12 -21.52 -12.73
CA PRO A 88 -12.39 -22.52 -13.50
C PRO A 88 -10.91 -22.12 -13.60
N MET A 89 -10.06 -22.92 -12.98
CA MET A 89 -8.60 -22.72 -12.91
C MET A 89 -7.81 -23.49 -13.97
N ILE A 90 -8.50 -24.32 -14.76
CA ILE A 90 -7.93 -25.08 -15.88
C ILE A 90 -8.55 -24.53 -17.16
N ASP A 91 -7.74 -24.30 -18.18
CA ASP A 91 -8.21 -23.86 -19.50
C ASP A 91 -8.72 -25.03 -20.37
N GLU A 92 -9.12 -24.72 -21.59
CA GLU A 92 -9.65 -25.69 -22.55
C GLU A 92 -8.63 -26.74 -23.03
N ASP A 93 -7.33 -26.43 -22.91
CA ASP A 93 -6.24 -27.34 -23.23
C ASP A 93 -5.78 -28.17 -22.02
N GLY A 94 -6.45 -28.03 -20.87
CA GLY A 94 -6.10 -28.74 -19.64
C GLY A 94 -4.93 -28.12 -18.86
N ARG A 95 -4.48 -26.91 -19.22
CA ARG A 95 -3.37 -26.21 -18.56
C ARG A 95 -3.90 -25.31 -17.42
N PRO A 96 -3.11 -25.09 -16.35
CA PRO A 96 -3.48 -24.12 -15.32
C PRO A 96 -3.56 -22.70 -15.89
N ARG A 97 -4.64 -21.99 -15.57
CA ARG A 97 -4.83 -20.60 -15.98
C ARG A 97 -3.91 -19.68 -15.15
N PRO A 98 -3.05 -18.87 -15.79
CA PRO A 98 -2.25 -17.87 -15.07
C PRO A 98 -3.15 -16.75 -14.52
N VAL A 99 -2.74 -16.13 -13.42
CA VAL A 99 -3.42 -14.96 -12.85
C VAL A 99 -2.57 -13.73 -13.11
N LYS A 100 -3.08 -12.80 -13.92
CA LYS A 100 -2.42 -11.53 -14.23
C LYS A 100 -3.07 -10.42 -13.42
N ILE A 101 -2.29 -9.73 -12.60
CA ILE A 101 -2.75 -8.62 -11.76
C ILE A 101 -2.07 -7.34 -12.23
N GLU A 102 -2.86 -6.37 -12.67
CA GLU A 102 -2.42 -5.02 -13.02
C GLU A 102 -2.90 -4.04 -11.97
N VAL A 103 -1.98 -3.24 -11.42
CA VAL A 103 -2.29 -2.28 -10.35
C VAL A 103 -1.90 -0.88 -10.80
N ASP A 104 -2.86 0.02 -10.72
CA ASP A 104 -2.66 1.46 -10.84
C ASP A 104 -3.00 2.12 -9.49
N ALA A 105 -1.97 2.48 -8.74
CA ALA A 105 -2.08 3.05 -7.40
C ALA A 105 -1.32 4.39 -7.30
N GLY A 106 -1.23 5.12 -8.41
CA GLY A 106 -0.57 6.42 -8.46
C GLY A 106 -1.26 7.47 -7.60
N MET A 107 -0.49 8.45 -7.12
CA MET A 107 -1.04 9.64 -6.48
C MET A 107 -0.43 10.88 -7.13
N ASP A 108 -1.26 11.59 -7.90
CA ASP A 108 -0.87 12.80 -8.62
C ASP A 108 -1.46 14.02 -7.91
N VAL A 109 -0.60 14.93 -7.48
CA VAL A 109 -1.00 16.19 -6.85
C VAL A 109 -0.49 17.34 -7.72
N LEU A 110 -1.42 18.05 -8.35
CA LEU A 110 -1.16 19.15 -9.27
C LEU A 110 -1.72 20.45 -8.68
N GLY A 111 -0.98 21.55 -8.82
CA GLY A 111 -1.31 22.86 -8.25
C GLY A 111 -0.45 23.22 -7.03
N ALA A 112 -0.76 24.34 -6.39
CA ALA A 112 -0.01 24.90 -5.27
C ALA A 112 -0.75 24.73 -3.92
N ASP A 113 0.02 24.73 -2.82
CA ASP A 113 -0.49 24.73 -1.45
C ASP A 113 -1.45 23.58 -1.10
N ASN A 114 -1.27 22.43 -1.76
CA ASN A 114 -2.02 21.22 -1.45
C ASN A 114 -1.42 20.52 -0.23
N VAL A 115 -2.29 20.04 0.67
CA VAL A 115 -1.92 19.28 1.86
C VAL A 115 -2.52 17.87 1.73
N VAL A 116 -1.67 16.86 1.61
CA VAL A 116 -2.09 15.46 1.56
C VAL A 116 -1.38 14.70 2.68
N GLY A 117 -2.13 13.95 3.47
CA GLY A 117 -1.53 13.14 4.54
C GLY A 117 -2.55 12.47 5.45
N ASN A 118 -2.05 11.89 6.53
CA ASN A 118 -2.90 11.31 7.56
C ASN A 118 -3.54 12.38 8.44
N GLU A 119 -4.50 11.98 9.26
CA GLU A 119 -5.27 12.90 10.11
C GLU A 119 -4.37 13.77 11.00
N SER A 120 -3.36 13.17 11.63
CA SER A 120 -2.45 13.88 12.53
C SER A 120 -1.67 14.96 11.80
N PHE A 121 -1.16 14.66 10.60
CA PHE A 121 -0.42 15.61 9.78
C PHE A 121 -1.31 16.75 9.29
N VAL A 122 -2.48 16.42 8.74
CA VAL A 122 -3.45 17.42 8.23
C VAL A 122 -3.88 18.36 9.35
N ARG A 123 -4.19 17.82 10.54
CA ARG A 123 -4.57 18.61 11.71
C ARG A 123 -3.45 19.54 12.18
N HIS A 124 -2.21 19.05 12.16
CA HIS A 124 -1.04 19.85 12.53
C HIS A 124 -0.83 21.01 11.55
N VAL A 125 -0.89 20.76 10.24
CA VAL A 125 -0.74 21.82 9.22
C VAL A 125 -1.88 22.84 9.33
N PHE A 126 -3.12 22.38 9.51
CA PHE A 126 -4.28 23.26 9.65
C PHE A 126 -4.17 24.19 10.87
N THR A 127 -3.79 23.65 12.02
CA THR A 127 -3.61 24.45 13.25
C THR A 127 -2.42 25.40 13.16
N SER A 128 -1.33 24.98 12.52
CA SER A 128 -0.15 25.84 12.30
C SER A 128 -0.46 27.03 11.40
N ASN A 129 -1.20 26.81 10.31
CA ASN A 129 -1.59 27.87 9.39
C ASN A 129 -2.55 28.86 10.03
N LEU A 130 -3.47 28.39 10.87
CA LEU A 130 -4.38 29.26 11.61
C LEU A 130 -3.64 30.20 12.58
N ARG A 131 -2.54 29.72 13.19
CA ARG A 131 -1.72 30.53 14.10
C ARG A 131 -0.86 31.55 13.37
N ARG A 132 -0.35 31.22 12.18
CA ARG A 132 0.38 32.18 11.34
C ARG A 132 -0.53 33.31 10.88
N LYS A 133 -1.70 32.96 10.34
CA LYS A 133 -2.68 33.95 9.90
C LYS A 133 -3.06 34.97 10.98
N ARG A 134 -3.26 34.51 12.23
CA ARG A 134 -3.57 35.42 13.34
C ARG A 134 -2.43 36.37 13.70
N ARG A 135 -1.19 35.95 13.53
CA ARG A 135 -0.03 36.81 13.82
C ARG A 135 0.12 37.90 12.77
N ASP A 136 -0.09 37.54 11.50
CA ASP A 136 -0.01 38.50 10.39
C ASP A 136 -1.11 39.57 10.53
N GLU A 137 -2.32 39.19 10.98
CA GLU A 137 -3.42 40.14 11.25
C GLU A 137 -3.14 41.09 12.44
N GLU A 138 -2.42 40.64 13.47
CA GLU A 138 -2.04 41.49 14.62
C GLU A 138 -0.93 42.50 14.26
N GLU A 139 0.02 42.13 13.39
CA GLU A 139 1.11 43.02 12.96
C GLU A 139 0.61 44.16 12.03
N ASP A 140 -0.43 43.92 11.23
CA ASP A 140 -1.04 44.94 10.35
C ASP A 140 -1.84 46.02 11.14
N GLU A 141 -2.51 45.66 12.24
CA GLU A 141 -3.27 46.61 13.08
C GLU A 141 -2.36 47.60 13.82
N ASP A 142 -1.17 47.18 14.24
CA ASP A 142 -0.18 48.03 14.93
C ASP A 142 0.47 49.07 13.99
N GLU A 143 0.62 48.76 12.69
CA GLU A 143 1.18 49.67 11.69
C GLU A 143 0.21 50.82 11.34
N ASP A 144 -1.09 50.54 11.28
CA ASP A 144 -2.13 51.55 11.01
C ASP A 144 -2.32 52.53 12.19
N GLU A 145 -2.32 52.05 13.45
CA GLU A 145 -2.37 52.94 14.63
C GLU A 145 -1.13 53.84 14.75
N ALA A 146 0.06 53.31 14.44
CA ALA A 146 1.31 54.08 14.47
C ALA A 146 1.34 55.18 13.39
N ALA A 147 0.80 54.91 12.20
CA ALA A 147 0.68 55.88 11.12
C ALA A 147 -0.34 57.00 11.46
N GLU A 148 -1.48 56.66 12.06
CA GLU A 148 -2.51 57.65 12.44
C GLU A 148 -2.06 58.54 13.62
N ALA A 149 -1.34 57.98 14.59
CA ALA A 149 -0.76 58.71 15.71
C ALA A 149 0.36 59.69 15.27
N CYS A 150 1.10 59.37 14.21
CA CYS A 150 2.14 60.24 13.66
C CYS A 150 1.56 61.39 12.80
N ALA A 151 0.43 61.16 12.12
CA ALA A 151 -0.27 62.18 11.33
C ALA A 151 -0.95 63.24 12.22
N SER A 152 -1.51 62.82 13.36
CA SER A 152 -2.29 63.70 14.25
C SER A 152 -1.43 64.69 15.06
N LYS A 153 -0.13 64.41 15.24
CA LYS A 153 0.80 65.28 16.01
C LYS A 153 1.33 66.49 15.22
N ARG A 154 1.13 66.55 13.90
CA ARG A 154 1.66 67.64 13.03
C ARG A 154 0.71 68.83 12.82
N ARG A 155 -0.50 68.82 13.39
CA ARG A 155 -1.53 69.84 13.10
C ARG A 155 -1.86 70.77 14.27
N LYS A 156 -0.98 70.92 15.26
CA LYS A 156 -1.16 71.84 16.39
C LYS A 156 -0.01 72.83 16.51
N SER A 157 0.06 73.76 15.55
CA SER A 157 0.80 75.01 15.68
C SER A 157 0.25 76.03 14.68
N ASP A 158 -0.77 76.77 15.11
CA ASP A 158 -1.01 78.17 14.73
C ASP A 158 -1.80 78.81 15.89
#